data_AF-F8Q2I7-F1
#
_entry.id   AF-F8Q2I7-F1
#
_cell.length_a   1.000
_cell.length_b   1.000
_cell.length_c   1.000
_cell.angle_alpha   90.00
_cell.angle_beta   90.00
_cell.angle_gamma   90.00
#
_symmetry.space_group_name_H-M   'P 1'
#
loop_
_entity.id
_entity.type
_entity.pdbx_description
1 polymer ?
#
loop_
_entity_poly.entity_id
_entity_poly.type
_entity_poly.pdbx_seq_one_letter_code
_entity_poly.pdbx_strand_id
1 'polypeptide(L)'
;MADETNQGSKAVLATPPFEFIGKKETYVDWKNALANYFFAYPRSFQTNSSKILFALSRISSDKANDACHTWKANFNNKTAVLGDLFAPRNWGTISEFIKELDNEFLDPHLKLKAEIALHDYEQREMTVDAYFGGLESKLMEAGLPPDADEISFAATSLNSFVIVSRNRKTYPPRT
;
A
#
# COMPACT_ATOMS: atom_id res chain seq x y z
N MET A 1 15.12 51.70 2.53
CA MET A 1 13.90 50.88 2.64
C MET A 1 14.34 49.45 2.38
N ALA A 2 14.35 48.59 3.40
CA ALA A 2 14.64 47.17 3.23
C ALA A 2 13.30 46.49 2.91
N ASP A 3 13.21 45.90 1.72
CA ASP A 3 12.09 45.06 1.32
C ASP A 3 12.27 43.71 2.00
N GLU A 4 11.60 43.53 3.14
CA GLU A 4 11.52 42.23 3.81
C GLU A 4 10.65 41.31 2.95
N THR A 5 11.30 40.54 2.08
CA THR A 5 10.66 39.41 1.40
C THR A 5 10.20 38.41 2.45
N ASN A 6 8.93 38.50 2.81
CA ASN A 6 8.21 37.60 3.69
C ASN A 6 8.08 36.24 2.96
N GLN A 7 9.15 35.46 3.00
CA GLN A 7 9.21 34.11 2.44
C GLN A 7 8.46 33.18 3.41
N GLY A 8 7.13 33.31 3.45
CA GLY A 8 6.26 32.47 4.25
C GLY A 8 6.57 31.00 3.95
N SER A 9 7.05 30.29 4.96
CA SER A 9 7.35 28.86 4.85
C SER A 9 6.07 28.13 4.47
N LYS A 10 5.98 27.67 3.22
CA LYS A 10 4.89 26.79 2.77
C LYS A 10 4.92 25.54 3.64
N ALA A 11 3.92 25.36 4.49
CA ALA A 11 3.77 24.14 5.26
C ALA A 11 3.66 22.95 4.30
N VAL A 12 4.53 21.95 4.48
CA VAL A 12 4.47 20.67 3.77
C VAL A 12 3.42 19.83 4.47
N LEU A 13 2.26 19.63 3.83
CA LEU A 13 1.14 18.88 4.39
C LEU A 13 1.32 17.36 4.30
N ALA A 14 2.07 16.92 3.30
CA ALA A 14 2.45 15.52 3.12
C ALA A 14 3.77 15.41 2.34
N THR A 15 4.56 14.39 2.67
CA THR A 15 5.78 14.03 1.94
C THR A 15 5.42 13.44 0.57
N PRO A 16 6.09 13.85 -0.52
CA PRO A 16 5.93 13.22 -1.82
C PRO A 16 6.17 11.70 -1.75
N PRO A 17 5.37 10.86 -2.44
CA PRO A 17 5.57 9.41 -2.44
C PRO A 17 6.95 9.06 -3.00
N PHE A 18 7.60 8.02 -2.48
CA PHE A 18 8.91 7.59 -3.00
C PHE A 18 8.82 7.14 -4.47
N GLU A 19 9.97 6.95 -5.11
CA GLU A 19 10.01 6.44 -6.48
C GLU A 19 9.71 4.92 -6.50
N PHE A 20 8.70 4.53 -7.29
CA PHE A 20 8.33 3.14 -7.44
C PHE A 20 9.22 2.43 -8.47
N ILE A 21 9.93 1.42 -8.00
CA ILE A 21 10.90 0.64 -8.79
C ILE A 21 10.33 -0.71 -9.28
N GLY A 22 9.02 -0.91 -9.23
CA GLY A 22 8.35 -2.10 -9.78
C GLY A 22 8.30 -3.31 -8.85
N LYS A 23 8.74 -3.18 -7.59
CA LYS A 23 8.65 -4.25 -6.60
C LYS A 23 7.24 -4.35 -6.03
N LYS A 24 6.59 -5.50 -6.24
CA LYS A 24 5.22 -5.78 -5.76
C LYS A 24 5.06 -5.59 -4.25
N GLU A 25 6.08 -5.95 -3.47
CA GLU A 25 6.14 -5.77 -2.01
C GLU A 25 5.91 -4.31 -1.56
N THR A 26 6.43 -3.35 -2.35
CA THR A 26 6.35 -1.92 -2.03
C THR A 26 5.19 -1.20 -2.72
N TYR A 27 4.44 -1.90 -3.56
CA TYR A 27 3.45 -1.28 -4.44
C TYR A 27 2.26 -0.71 -3.65
N VAL A 28 1.78 -1.42 -2.62
CA VAL A 28 0.67 -0.95 -1.79
C VAL A 28 1.04 0.30 -1.01
N ASP A 29 2.22 0.31 -0.39
CA ASP A 29 2.72 1.47 0.36
C ASP A 29 2.90 2.68 -0.57
N TRP A 30 3.45 2.46 -1.76
CA TRP A 30 3.58 3.50 -2.77
C TRP A 30 2.22 4.07 -3.21
N LYS A 31 1.26 3.19 -3.49
CA LYS A 31 -0.11 3.56 -3.88
C LYS A 31 -0.81 4.37 -2.78
N ASN A 32 -0.67 3.97 -1.52
CA ASN A 32 -1.24 4.67 -0.38
C ASN A 32 -0.59 6.05 -0.19
N ALA A 33 0.74 6.13 -0.30
CA ALA A 33 1.46 7.40 -0.26
C ALA A 33 1.01 8.36 -1.37
N LEU A 34 0.75 7.84 -2.58
CA LEU A 34 0.23 8.61 -3.70
C LEU A 34 -1.17 9.17 -3.41
N ALA A 35 -2.08 8.34 -2.89
CA ALA A 35 -3.44 8.73 -2.52
C ALA A 35 -3.43 9.82 -1.43
N ASN A 36 -2.62 9.63 -0.39
CA ASN A 36 -2.45 10.61 0.69
C ASN A 36 -1.90 11.94 0.18
N TYR A 37 -0.94 11.90 -0.76
CA TYR A 37 -0.38 13.12 -1.35
C TYR A 37 -1.42 13.88 -2.17
N PHE A 38 -2.24 13.20 -2.97
CA PHE A 38 -3.33 13.85 -3.70
C PHE A 38 -4.39 14.44 -2.78
N PHE A 39 -4.68 13.77 -1.67
CA PHE A 39 -5.60 14.26 -0.65
C PHE A 39 -5.07 15.52 0.05
N ALA A 40 -3.77 15.56 0.36
CA ALA A 40 -3.13 16.70 1.02
C ALA A 40 -3.03 17.95 0.12
N TYR A 41 -2.93 17.77 -1.21
CA TYR A 41 -2.75 18.87 -2.16
C TYR A 41 -3.84 18.93 -3.26
N PRO A 42 -5.13 19.04 -2.90
CA PRO A 42 -6.23 18.93 -3.86
C PRO A 42 -6.21 20.04 -4.92
N ARG A 43 -5.70 21.23 -4.58
CA ARG A 43 -5.57 22.35 -5.52
C ARG A 43 -4.55 22.10 -6.63
N SER A 44 -3.51 21.30 -6.37
CA SER A 44 -2.50 20.93 -7.36
C SER A 44 -2.96 19.78 -8.26
N PHE A 45 -3.91 18.98 -7.77
CA PHE A 45 -4.37 17.73 -8.40
C PHE A 45 -5.86 17.75 -8.71
N GLN A 46 -6.32 18.80 -9.39
CA GLN A 46 -7.74 19.00 -9.70
C GLN A 46 -8.24 18.06 -10.81
N THR A 47 -7.36 17.66 -11.72
CA THR A 47 -7.71 16.86 -12.90
C THR A 47 -7.09 15.46 -12.85
N ASN A 48 -7.76 14.47 -13.46
CA ASN A 48 -7.19 13.12 -13.61
C ASN A 48 -5.83 13.17 -14.31
N SER A 49 -5.68 13.98 -15.35
CA SER A 49 -4.41 14.15 -16.07
C SER A 49 -3.27 14.62 -15.17
N SER A 50 -3.52 15.59 -14.27
CA SER A 50 -2.50 16.06 -13.32
C SER A 50 -2.07 14.97 -12.33
N LYS A 51 -3.03 14.17 -11.84
CA LYS A 51 -2.75 13.03 -10.95
C LYS A 51 -1.96 11.94 -11.67
N ILE A 52 -2.37 11.57 -12.87
CA ILE A 52 -1.72 10.52 -13.67
C ILE A 52 -0.31 10.93 -14.08
N LEU A 53 -0.12 12.16 -14.56
CA LEU A 53 1.21 12.68 -14.89
C LEU A 53 2.16 12.66 -13.68
N PHE A 54 1.66 13.09 -12.52
CA PHE A 54 2.46 13.03 -11.31
C PHE A 54 2.79 11.59 -10.91
N ALA A 55 1.81 10.69 -10.92
CA ALA A 55 2.05 9.28 -10.64
C ALA A 55 3.10 8.67 -11.58
N LEU A 56 2.99 8.94 -12.89
CA LEU A 56 3.98 8.52 -13.89
C LEU A 56 5.38 9.08 -13.61
N SER A 57 5.49 10.30 -13.09
CA SER A 57 6.79 10.89 -12.71
C SER A 57 7.42 10.22 -11.48
N ARG A 58 6.63 9.49 -10.67
CA ARG A 58 7.08 8.75 -9.49
C ARG A 58 7.23 7.25 -9.74
N ILE A 59 7.07 6.79 -10.98
CA ILE A 59 7.41 5.43 -11.40
C ILE A 59 8.77 5.50 -12.09
N SER A 60 9.70 4.66 -11.68
CA SER A 60 11.06 4.65 -12.19
C SER A 60 11.12 4.39 -13.69
N SER A 61 12.16 4.91 -14.32
CA SER A 61 12.48 4.66 -15.74
C SER A 61 13.96 4.36 -15.94
N ASP A 62 14.69 4.17 -14.85
CA ASP A 62 16.15 4.20 -14.83
C ASP A 62 16.77 2.93 -15.40
N LYS A 63 16.02 1.82 -15.43
CA LYS A 63 16.52 0.55 -15.96
C LYS A 63 15.73 0.14 -17.20
N ALA A 64 16.39 0.24 -18.34
CA ALA A 64 15.89 -0.38 -19.57
C ALA A 64 15.58 -1.87 -19.29
N ASN A 65 14.38 -2.30 -19.67
CA ASN A 65 13.85 -3.66 -19.51
C ASN A 65 13.39 -4.07 -18.10
N ASP A 66 13.24 -3.15 -17.15
CA ASP A 66 12.49 -3.47 -15.93
C ASP A 66 10.96 -3.44 -16.16
N ALA A 67 10.20 -3.98 -15.21
CA ALA A 67 8.75 -4.05 -15.29
C ALA A 67 8.10 -2.66 -15.39
N CYS A 68 8.66 -1.66 -14.70
CA CYS A 68 8.19 -0.28 -14.75
C CYS A 68 8.40 0.36 -16.11
N HIS A 69 9.57 0.23 -16.70
CA HIS A 69 9.92 0.73 -18.02
C HIS A 69 9.01 0.11 -19.09
N THR A 70 8.86 -1.22 -19.06
CA THR A 70 8.02 -1.98 -20.00
C THR A 70 6.55 -1.56 -19.87
N TRP A 71 6.04 -1.50 -18.64
CA TRP A 71 4.67 -1.08 -18.37
C TRP A 71 4.42 0.38 -18.79
N LYS A 72 5.31 1.33 -18.45
CA LYS A 72 5.18 2.74 -18.85
C LYS A 72 5.17 2.88 -20.37
N ALA A 73 6.03 2.16 -21.08
CA ALA A 73 6.04 2.17 -22.54
C ALA A 73 4.70 1.67 -23.12
N ASN A 74 4.19 0.55 -22.61
CA ASN A 74 2.90 -0.01 -23.04
C ASN A 74 1.73 0.92 -22.74
N PHE A 75 1.67 1.48 -21.53
CA PHE A 75 0.66 2.46 -21.14
C PHE A 75 0.72 3.70 -22.03
N ASN A 76 1.92 4.18 -22.32
CA ASN A 76 2.12 5.34 -23.18
C ASN A 76 1.65 5.10 -24.61
N ASN A 77 1.92 3.91 -25.16
CA ASN A 77 1.50 3.53 -26.50
C ASN A 77 -0.02 3.38 -26.59
N LYS A 78 -0.65 2.78 -25.57
CA LYS A 78 -2.11 2.58 -25.52
C LYS A 78 -2.89 3.90 -25.44
N THR A 79 -2.33 4.89 -24.75
CA THR A 79 -2.98 6.19 -24.52
C THR A 79 -2.69 7.21 -25.62
N ALA A 80 -1.76 6.91 -26.53
CA ALA A 80 -1.48 7.74 -27.70
C ALA A 80 -2.68 7.72 -28.66
N VAL A 81 -3.12 8.90 -29.09
CA VAL A 81 -4.13 9.02 -30.15
C VAL A 81 -3.45 8.71 -31.48
N LEU A 82 -3.87 7.63 -32.14
CA LEU A 82 -3.37 7.22 -33.46
C LEU A 82 -3.59 8.35 -34.47
N GLY A 83 -2.51 8.90 -35.02
CA GLY A 83 -2.54 9.82 -36.16
C GLY A 83 -2.22 11.29 -35.88
N ASP A 84 -2.04 11.70 -34.62
CA ASP A 84 -1.65 13.09 -34.32
C ASP A 84 -0.74 13.17 -33.08
N LEU A 85 0.54 13.50 -33.32
CA LEU A 85 1.56 13.72 -32.27
C LEU A 85 1.22 14.89 -31.34
N PHE A 86 0.29 15.76 -31.74
CA PHE A 86 -0.10 16.97 -31.01
C PHE A 86 -1.49 16.87 -30.36
N ALA A 87 -2.22 15.77 -30.57
CA ALA A 87 -3.50 15.56 -29.91
C ALA A 87 -3.29 15.37 -28.39
N PRO A 88 -4.14 16.01 -27.54
CA PRO A 88 -4.09 15.80 -26.10
C PRO A 88 -4.24 14.31 -25.80
N ARG A 89 -3.27 13.76 -25.08
CA ARG A 89 -3.30 12.35 -24.72
C ARG A 89 -4.49 12.06 -23.81
N ASN A 90 -5.29 11.04 -24.15
CA ASN A 90 -6.38 10.61 -23.29
C ASN A 90 -5.87 9.54 -22.32
N TRP A 91 -5.50 9.96 -21.12
CA TRP A 91 -5.08 9.06 -20.03
C TRP A 91 -6.25 8.42 -19.26
N GLY A 92 -7.50 8.79 -19.58
CA GLY A 92 -8.66 8.32 -18.83
C GLY A 92 -8.73 8.88 -17.42
N THR A 93 -9.34 8.11 -16.52
CA THR A 93 -9.52 8.46 -15.11
C THR A 93 -8.39 7.93 -14.23
N ILE A 94 -8.17 8.56 -13.07
CA ILE A 94 -7.21 8.04 -12.09
C ILE A 94 -7.58 6.63 -11.60
N SER A 95 -8.88 6.31 -11.56
CA SER A 95 -9.36 4.98 -11.17
C SER A 95 -8.93 3.90 -12.15
N GLU A 96 -9.11 4.14 -13.45
CA GLU A 96 -8.67 3.21 -14.51
C GLU A 96 -7.15 3.04 -14.51
N PHE A 97 -6.42 4.13 -14.33
CA PHE A 97 -4.96 4.11 -14.20
C PHE A 97 -4.50 3.24 -13.02
N ILE A 98 -5.09 3.43 -11.82
CA ILE A 98 -4.76 2.62 -10.65
C ILE A 98 -5.13 1.15 -10.86
N LYS A 99 -6.26 0.87 -11.53
CA LYS A 99 -6.66 -0.50 -11.86
C LYS A 99 -5.66 -1.20 -12.78
N GLU A 100 -5.10 -0.50 -13.77
CA GLU A 100 -4.05 -1.06 -14.63
C GLU A 100 -2.76 -1.35 -13.85
N LEU A 101 -2.38 -0.47 -12.93
CA LEU A 101 -1.25 -0.73 -12.03
C LEU A 101 -1.51 -1.90 -11.08
N ASP A 102 -2.73 -2.00 -10.54
CA ASP A 102 -3.11 -3.10 -9.65
C ASP A 102 -3.01 -4.44 -10.38
N ASN A 103 -3.43 -4.52 -11.65
CA ASN A 103 -3.32 -5.75 -12.44
C ASN A 103 -1.86 -6.20 -12.66
N GLU A 104 -0.92 -5.26 -12.77
CA GLU A 104 0.49 -5.56 -13.04
C GLU A 104 1.29 -5.82 -11.76
N PHE A 105 1.15 -4.91 -10.78
CA PHE A 105 2.05 -4.79 -9.64
C PHE A 105 1.43 -5.23 -8.30
N LEU A 106 0.11 -5.39 -8.21
CA LEU A 106 -0.48 -5.97 -7.00
C LEU A 106 -0.10 -7.45 -6.92
N ASP A 107 0.39 -7.88 -5.76
CA ASP A 107 0.63 -9.30 -5.53
C ASP A 107 -0.75 -10.00 -5.39
N PRO A 108 -1.12 -10.93 -6.30
CA PRO A 108 -2.40 -11.63 -6.19
C PRO A 108 -2.50 -12.48 -4.92
N HIS A 109 -1.36 -12.81 -4.30
CA HIS A 109 -1.30 -13.55 -3.05
C HIS A 109 -1.17 -12.65 -1.82
N LEU A 110 -1.22 -11.32 -1.97
CA LEU A 110 -1.06 -10.40 -0.83
C LEU A 110 -2.09 -10.69 0.26
N LYS A 111 -3.36 -10.85 -0.13
CA LYS A 111 -4.45 -11.18 0.79
C LYS A 111 -4.21 -12.52 1.50
N LEU A 112 -3.87 -13.56 0.74
CA LEU A 112 -3.56 -14.87 1.30
C LEU A 112 -2.36 -14.85 2.25
N LYS A 113 -1.30 -14.09 1.91
CA LYS A 113 -0.13 -13.88 2.78
C LYS A 113 -0.51 -13.16 4.07
N ALA A 114 -1.36 -12.14 3.98
CA ALA A 114 -1.85 -11.41 5.14
C ALA A 114 -2.74 -12.30 6.04
N GLU A 115 -3.62 -13.11 5.44
CA GLU A 115 -4.45 -14.10 6.16
C GLU A 115 -3.60 -15.17 6.86
N ILE A 116 -2.59 -15.73 6.19
CA ILE A 116 -1.65 -16.68 6.81
C ILE A 116 -0.87 -16.00 7.93
N ALA A 117 -0.35 -14.78 7.70
CA ALA A 117 0.39 -14.04 8.69
C ALA A 117 -0.45 -13.61 9.90
N LEU A 118 -1.77 -13.47 9.73
CA LEU A 118 -2.74 -13.23 10.81
C LEU A 118 -3.02 -14.52 11.58
N HIS A 119 -3.23 -15.64 10.88
CA HIS A 119 -3.43 -16.96 11.49
C HIS A 119 -2.25 -17.37 12.36
N ASP A 120 -1.03 -17.10 11.91
CA ASP A 120 0.21 -17.45 12.63
C ASP A 120 0.61 -16.38 13.67
N TYR A 121 -0.18 -15.31 13.84
CA TYR A 121 0.12 -14.22 14.76
C TYR A 121 -0.29 -14.53 16.19
N GLU A 122 0.69 -14.91 17.00
CA GLU A 122 0.51 -15.21 18.42
C GLU A 122 1.14 -14.13 19.31
N GLN A 123 0.57 -13.91 20.49
CA GLN A 123 1.09 -12.95 21.47
C GLN A 123 2.52 -13.27 21.91
N ARG A 124 2.87 -14.54 22.13
CA ARG A 124 4.21 -14.95 22.63
C ARG A 124 4.66 -14.11 23.83
N GLU A 125 5.84 -13.49 23.78
CA GLU A 125 6.42 -12.68 24.87
C GLU A 125 6.07 -11.18 24.79
N MET A 126 5.18 -10.76 23.88
CA MET A 126 4.85 -9.34 23.71
C MET A 126 3.81 -8.86 24.74
N THR A 127 3.88 -7.57 25.08
CA THR A 127 2.88 -6.94 25.96
C THR A 127 1.50 -6.96 25.30
N VAL A 128 0.46 -6.89 26.12
CA VAL A 128 -0.94 -6.89 25.64
C VAL A 128 -1.17 -5.75 24.64
N ASP A 129 -0.69 -4.54 24.94
CA ASP A 129 -0.83 -3.38 24.04
C ASP A 129 -0.09 -3.58 22.71
N ALA A 130 1.11 -4.17 22.74
CA ALA A 130 1.89 -4.44 21.53
C ALA A 130 1.24 -5.53 20.67
N TYR A 131 0.62 -6.53 21.30
CA TYR A 131 -0.13 -7.57 20.60
C TYR A 131 -1.35 -7.01 19.89
N PHE A 132 -2.20 -6.24 20.58
CA PHE A 132 -3.39 -5.68 19.96
C PHE A 132 -3.05 -4.67 18.86
N GLY A 133 -2.05 -3.81 19.05
CA GLY A 133 -1.58 -2.91 18.00
C GLY A 133 -1.06 -3.65 16.75
N GLY A 134 -0.35 -4.77 16.93
CA GLY A 134 0.09 -5.60 15.80
C GLY A 134 -1.05 -6.40 15.16
N LEU A 135 -2.02 -6.86 15.94
CA LEU A 135 -3.20 -7.58 15.45
C LEU A 135 -4.09 -6.67 14.58
N GLU A 136 -4.34 -5.44 15.01
CA GLU A 136 -5.06 -4.43 14.24
C GLU A 136 -4.37 -4.15 12.89
N SER A 137 -3.05 -4.00 12.90
CA SER A 137 -2.26 -3.82 11.67
C SER A 137 -2.46 -4.99 10.69
N LYS A 138 -2.40 -6.23 11.19
CA LYS A 138 -2.55 -7.43 10.37
C LYS A 138 -3.98 -7.64 9.85
N LEU A 139 -5.00 -7.28 10.63
CA LEU A 139 -6.39 -7.28 10.19
C LEU A 139 -6.58 -6.32 9.03
N MET A 140 -6.07 -5.09 9.16
CA MET A 140 -6.12 -4.10 8.07
C MET A 140 -5.38 -4.59 6.80
N GLU A 141 -4.22 -5.24 6.95
CA GLU A 141 -3.48 -5.84 5.83
C GLU A 141 -4.26 -6.97 5.14
N ALA A 142 -5.04 -7.76 5.89
CA ALA A 142 -5.91 -8.81 5.36
C ALA A 142 -7.20 -8.27 4.72
N GLY A 143 -7.45 -6.97 4.82
CA GLY A 143 -8.70 -6.34 4.38
C GLY A 143 -9.88 -6.66 5.29
N LEU A 144 -9.61 -6.98 6.55
CA LEU A 144 -10.61 -7.20 7.59
C LEU A 144 -10.71 -5.93 8.44
N PRO A 145 -11.93 -5.44 8.72
CA PRO A 145 -12.10 -4.29 9.58
C PRO A 145 -11.60 -4.61 11.00
N PRO A 146 -10.81 -3.75 11.64
CA PRO A 146 -10.46 -3.91 13.05
C PRO A 146 -11.66 -3.47 13.91
N ASP A 147 -12.75 -4.24 13.88
CA ASP A 147 -13.84 -4.03 14.84
C ASP A 147 -13.55 -4.79 16.15
N ALA A 148 -14.06 -4.26 17.26
CA ALA A 148 -13.76 -4.78 18.59
C ALA A 148 -14.28 -6.23 18.80
N ASP A 149 -15.29 -6.63 18.05
CA ASP A 149 -15.92 -7.95 18.16
C ASP A 149 -15.12 -9.01 17.38
N GLU A 150 -14.59 -8.68 16.21
CA GLU A 150 -13.67 -9.49 15.41
C GLU A 150 -12.28 -9.59 16.07
N ILE A 151 -11.78 -8.52 16.70
CA ILE A 151 -10.54 -8.56 17.50
C ILE A 151 -10.69 -9.52 18.69
N SER A 152 -11.84 -9.46 19.39
CA SER A 152 -12.16 -10.37 20.49
C SER A 152 -12.29 -11.83 20.02
N PHE A 153 -12.97 -12.05 18.89
CA PHE A 153 -13.13 -13.38 18.30
C PHE A 153 -11.82 -13.98 17.77
N ALA A 154 -10.98 -13.17 17.11
CA ALA A 154 -9.65 -13.57 16.65
C ALA A 154 -8.73 -13.90 17.83
N ALA A 155 -8.71 -13.06 18.88
CA ALA A 155 -7.95 -13.33 20.09
C ALA A 155 -8.43 -14.59 20.84
N THR A 156 -9.74 -14.87 20.83
CA THR A 156 -10.32 -16.04 21.50
C THR A 156 -10.09 -17.34 20.72
N SER A 157 -10.20 -17.31 19.38
CA SER A 157 -9.92 -18.47 18.53
C SER A 157 -8.44 -18.87 18.58
N LEU A 158 -7.51 -17.90 18.67
CA LEU A 158 -6.08 -18.16 18.84
C LEU A 158 -5.71 -18.67 20.24
N ASN A 159 -6.38 -18.20 21.30
CA ASN A 159 -6.19 -18.72 22.66
C ASN A 159 -6.66 -20.18 22.83
N SER A 160 -7.62 -20.63 22.02
CA SER A 160 -8.07 -22.03 22.04
C SER A 160 -6.95 -23.01 21.62
N PHE A 161 -6.01 -22.57 20.76
CA PHE A 161 -4.84 -23.37 20.37
C PHE A 161 -3.74 -23.41 21.45
N VAL A 162 -3.62 -22.34 22.26
CA VAL A 162 -2.72 -22.27 23.42
C VAL A 162 -3.17 -23.21 24.55
N ILE A 163 -4.49 -23.37 24.75
CA ILE A 163 -5.02 -24.32 25.75
C ILE A 163 -4.81 -25.78 25.31
N VAL A 164 -4.94 -26.08 24.01
CA VAL A 164 -4.73 -27.45 23.50
C VAL A 164 -3.25 -27.86 23.51
N SER A 165 -2.32 -26.92 23.25
CA SER A 165 -0.88 -27.19 23.26
C SER A 165 -0.27 -27.27 24.67
N ARG A 166 -0.82 -26.55 25.67
CA ARG A 166 -0.42 -26.69 27.09
C ARG A 166 -0.78 -28.04 27.71
N ASN A 167 -1.85 -28.69 27.25
CA ASN A 167 -2.29 -29.99 27.78
C ASN A 167 -1.54 -31.21 27.22
N ARG A 168 -0.56 -31.04 26.31
CA ARG A 168 0.22 -32.16 25.74
C ARG A 168 1.61 -32.37 26.35
N LYS A 169 1.96 -31.67 27.43
CA LYS A 169 3.22 -31.91 28.15
C LYS A 169 2.96 -32.10 29.64
N THR A 170 2.75 -33.35 30.06
CA THR A 170 3.37 -33.96 31.25
C THR A 170 2.83 -35.36 31.45
N TYR A 171 3.65 -36.39 31.18
CA TYR A 171 3.86 -37.53 32.08
C TYR A 171 5.17 -38.21 31.65
N PRO A 172 6.26 -38.17 32.44
CA PRO A 172 7.33 -39.14 32.28
C PRO A 172 6.87 -40.50 32.84
N PRO A 173 7.29 -41.62 32.22
CA PRO A 173 7.00 -42.95 32.76
C PRO A 173 7.76 -43.14 34.08
N ARG A 174 7.06 -43.54 35.14
CA ARG A 174 7.69 -44.02 36.37
C ARG A 174 8.31 -45.39 36.07
N THR A 175 9.63 -45.46 36.17
CA THR A 175 10.40 -46.69 36.36
C THR A 175 10.03 -47.38 37.65
#